data_AF-A0A0F7M926-F1
#
_entry.id   AF-A0A0F7M926-F1
#
_cell.length_a   1.000
_cell.length_b   1.000
_cell.length_c   1.000
_cell.angle_alpha   90.00
_cell.angle_beta   90.00
_cell.angle_gamma   90.00
#
_symmetry.space_group_name_H-M   'P 1'
#
loop_
_entity.id
_entity.type
_entity.pdbx_description
1 polymer ?
#
loop_
_entity_poly.entity_id
_entity_poly.type
_entity_poly.pdbx_seq_one_letter_code
_entity_poly.pdbx_strand_id
1 'polypeptide(L)'
;MPLILAWLTERLAERHQPTLNLVDRLGWLPVPLVALVVFLIAGSQVSLVVAKGTLLWPVLVVFILYLAAAAVVGKLLSRIFRLAPPVGRTLTFSLGTRNSFVMLPLALSLPDAWRAAAVVIVFQSLIELFGMVIYLRWVPRRLIREYG
;
A
#
# COMPACT_ATOMS: atom_id res chain seq x y z
N MET A 1 17.60 9.11 -6.33
CA MET A 1 17.90 9.08 -7.79
C MET A 1 16.64 9.01 -8.65
N PRO A 2 15.70 8.04 -8.50
CA PRO A 2 14.52 7.95 -9.39
C PRO A 2 13.56 9.14 -9.29
N LEU A 3 13.33 9.69 -8.09
CA LEU A 3 12.47 10.87 -7.91
C LEU A 3 13.06 12.14 -8.56
N ILE A 4 14.38 12.27 -8.59
CA ILE A 4 15.06 13.41 -9.21
C ILE A 4 14.94 13.32 -10.74
N LEU A 5 15.07 12.11 -11.29
CA LEU A 5 14.84 11.84 -12.72
C LEU A 5 13.38 12.09 -13.10
N ALA A 6 12.42 11.62 -12.29
CA ALA A 6 11.00 11.85 -12.52
C ALA A 6 10.65 13.36 -12.56
N TRP A 7 11.16 14.13 -11.59
CA TRP A 7 11.00 15.57 -11.54
C TRP A 7 11.63 16.29 -12.73
N LEU A 8 12.82 15.85 -13.16
CA LEU A 8 13.45 16.36 -14.39
C LEU A 8 12.59 16.07 -15.62
N THR A 9 12.07 14.86 -15.78
CA THR A 9 11.21 14.51 -16.92
C THR A 9 9.89 15.28 -16.93
N GLU A 10 9.26 15.51 -15.78
CA GLU A 10 8.02 16.26 -15.65
C GLU A 10 8.23 17.74 -16.02
N ARG A 11 9.34 18.33 -15.53
CA ARG A 11 9.73 19.71 -15.84
C ARG A 11 10.14 19.93 -17.30
N LEU A 12 10.68 18.90 -17.96
CA LEU A 12 10.96 18.90 -19.41
C LEU A 12 9.67 18.75 -20.23
N ALA A 13 8.71 17.97 -19.72
CA ALA A 13 7.41 17.72 -20.36
C ALA A 13 6.49 18.95 -20.37
N GLU A 14 6.52 19.79 -19.31
CA GLU A 14 5.78 21.06 -19.24
C GLU A 14 6.15 22.04 -20.36
N ARG A 15 7.32 21.88 -20.99
CA ARG A 15 7.79 22.75 -22.07
C ARG A 15 7.35 22.31 -23.48
N HIS A 16 6.78 21.11 -23.66
CA HIS A 16 6.39 20.57 -24.98
C HIS A 16 5.00 19.89 -24.93
N GLN A 17 4.02 20.40 -25.70
CA GLN A 17 2.65 19.83 -25.78
C GLN A 17 2.53 18.31 -26.03
N PRO A 18 3.36 17.64 -26.88
CA PRO A 18 3.18 16.20 -27.15
C PRO A 18 3.58 15.27 -25.99
N THR A 19 4.31 15.76 -24.99
CA THR A 19 4.74 14.94 -23.84
C THR A 19 3.64 14.68 -22.81
N LEU A 20 2.60 15.53 -22.74
CA LEU A 20 1.46 15.36 -21.82
C LEU A 20 0.63 14.11 -22.15
N ASN A 21 0.35 13.85 -23.43
CA ASN A 21 -0.39 12.64 -23.86
C ASN A 21 0.37 11.34 -23.57
N LEU A 22 1.71 11.37 -23.55
CA LEU A 22 2.52 10.21 -23.23
C LEU A 22 2.52 9.94 -21.72
N VAL A 23 2.62 10.99 -20.90
CA VAL A 23 2.52 10.90 -19.44
C VAL A 23 1.15 10.36 -19.02
N ASP A 24 0.07 10.82 -19.65
CA ASP A 24 -1.28 10.36 -19.33
C ASP A 24 -1.50 8.88 -19.68
N ARG A 25 -1.00 8.43 -20.84
CA ARG A 25 -1.01 7.02 -21.24
C ARG A 25 -0.15 6.15 -20.32
N LEU A 26 1.01 6.64 -19.91
CA LEU A 26 1.88 5.96 -18.96
C LEU A 26 1.29 5.92 -17.54
N GLY A 27 0.51 6.93 -17.16
CA GLY A 27 -0.21 7.00 -15.87
C GLY A 27 -1.30 5.93 -15.72
N TRP A 28 -1.78 5.37 -16.84
CA TRP A 28 -2.78 4.30 -16.83
C TRP A 28 -2.19 2.89 -16.69
N LEU A 29 -0.91 2.71 -17.06
CA LEU A 29 -0.21 1.43 -17.03
C LEU A 29 -0.02 0.81 -15.63
N PRO A 30 0.19 1.58 -14.54
CA PRO A 30 0.34 1.04 -13.19
C PRO A 30 -0.89 0.28 -12.69
N VAL A 31 -2.10 0.71 -13.06
CA VAL A 31 -3.36 0.11 -12.58
C VAL A 31 -3.51 -1.36 -13.02
N PRO A 32 -3.46 -1.72 -14.32
CA PRO A 32 -3.54 -3.11 -14.75
C PRO A 32 -2.31 -3.92 -14.31
N LEU A 33 -1.14 -3.31 -14.23
CA LEU A 33 0.08 -3.99 -13.80
C LEU A 33 -0.01 -4.42 -12.33
N VAL A 34 -0.47 -3.52 -11.45
CA VAL A 34 -0.71 -3.82 -10.03
C VAL A 34 -1.82 -4.86 -9.90
N ALA A 35 -2.91 -4.75 -10.67
CA ALA A 35 -3.97 -5.75 -10.65
C ALA A 35 -3.49 -7.17 -11.05
N LEU A 36 -2.66 -7.26 -12.09
CA LEU A 36 -2.06 -8.52 -12.54
C LEU A 36 -1.12 -9.09 -11.47
N VAL A 37 -0.29 -8.25 -10.86
CA VAL A 37 0.62 -8.64 -9.78
C VAL A 37 -0.17 -9.15 -8.57
N VAL A 38 -1.24 -8.45 -8.16
CA VAL A 38 -2.14 -8.91 -7.08
C VAL A 38 -2.72 -10.29 -7.40
N PHE A 39 -3.21 -10.48 -8.63
CA PHE A 39 -3.80 -11.73 -9.09
C PHE A 39 -2.80 -12.89 -9.07
N LEU A 40 -1.61 -12.69 -9.62
CA LEU A 40 -0.53 -13.68 -9.62
C LEU A 40 -0.10 -14.04 -8.21
N ILE A 41 -0.01 -13.04 -7.32
CA ILE A 41 0.35 -13.29 -5.93
C ILE A 41 -0.77 -14.02 -5.18
N ALA A 42 -2.04 -13.66 -5.41
CA ALA A 42 -3.17 -14.39 -4.86
C ALA A 42 -3.13 -15.87 -5.25
N GLY A 43 -2.91 -16.17 -6.53
CA GLY A 43 -2.80 -17.56 -7.02
C GLY A 43 -1.58 -18.31 -6.46
N SER A 44 -0.43 -17.63 -6.33
CA SER A 44 0.82 -18.20 -5.83
C SER A 44 0.80 -18.49 -4.32
N GLN A 45 0.10 -17.68 -3.54
CA GLN A 45 0.16 -17.75 -2.08
C GLN A 45 -0.85 -18.74 -1.47
N VAL A 46 -1.84 -19.23 -2.24
CA VAL A 46 -2.83 -20.21 -1.76
C VAL A 46 -2.15 -21.48 -1.22
N SER A 47 -1.15 -21.99 -1.92
CA SER A 47 -0.42 -23.21 -1.52
C SER A 47 0.54 -22.98 -0.34
N LEU A 48 1.13 -21.79 -0.22
CA LEU A 48 2.00 -21.40 0.91
C LEU A 48 1.23 -21.22 2.22
N VAL A 49 0.01 -20.67 2.16
CA VAL A 49 -0.88 -20.52 3.33
C VAL A 49 -1.33 -21.89 3.85
N VAL A 50 -1.61 -22.83 2.95
CA VAL A 50 -1.99 -24.21 3.32
C VAL A 50 -0.81 -24.98 3.92
N ALA A 51 0.41 -24.79 3.41
CA ALA A 51 1.60 -25.54 3.84
C ALA A 51 2.31 -25.00 5.10
N LYS A 52 2.24 -23.69 5.40
CA LYS A 52 2.94 -23.04 6.53
C LYS A 52 2.00 -22.33 7.52
N GLY A 53 0.75 -22.78 7.59
CA GLY A 53 -0.35 -22.11 8.30
C GLY A 53 -0.05 -21.71 9.76
N THR A 54 0.75 -22.48 10.50
CA THR A 54 1.05 -22.21 11.92
C THR A 54 1.93 -20.99 12.16
N LEU A 55 2.89 -20.67 11.28
CA LEU A 55 3.79 -19.51 11.47
C LEU A 55 3.23 -18.22 10.83
N LEU A 56 2.44 -18.35 9.77
CA LEU A 56 1.89 -17.22 9.01
C LEU A 56 0.60 -16.68 9.63
N TRP A 57 -0.14 -17.50 10.37
CA TRP A 57 -1.39 -17.08 11.01
C TRP A 57 -1.22 -15.93 12.02
N PRO A 58 -0.26 -15.98 12.98
CA PRO A 58 -0.04 -14.86 13.89
C PRO A 58 0.36 -13.57 13.15
N VAL A 59 1.19 -13.69 12.10
CA VAL A 59 1.64 -12.56 11.29
C VAL A 59 0.47 -11.92 10.55
N LEU A 60 -0.41 -12.73 9.96
CA LEU A 60 -1.65 -12.27 9.32
C LEU A 60 -2.51 -11.46 10.30
N VAL A 61 -2.77 -12.02 11.48
CA VAL A 61 -3.59 -11.39 12.52
C VAL A 61 -2.99 -10.05 12.95
N VAL A 62 -1.67 -10.00 13.20
CA VAL A 62 -0.98 -8.76 13.59
C VAL A 62 -1.14 -7.67 12.52
N PHE A 63 -1.01 -8.00 11.24
CA PHE A 63 -1.15 -7.00 10.18
C PHE A 63 -2.60 -6.57 9.92
N ILE A 64 -3.58 -7.45 10.12
CA ILE A 64 -5.00 -7.07 10.11
C ILE A 64 -5.29 -6.11 11.26
N LEU A 65 -4.78 -6.39 12.47
CA LEU A 65 -4.91 -5.52 13.63
C LEU A 65 -4.22 -4.17 13.39
N TYR A 66 -3.05 -4.17 12.76
CA TYR A 66 -2.36 -2.95 12.36
C TYR A 66 -3.23 -2.09 11.44
N LEU A 67 -3.83 -2.68 10.39
CA LEU A 67 -4.74 -1.96 9.51
C LEU A 67 -5.97 -1.46 10.29
N ALA A 68 -6.56 -2.26 11.18
CA ALA A 68 -7.67 -1.78 12.01
C ALA A 68 -7.26 -0.58 12.87
N ALA A 69 -6.08 -0.65 13.50
CA ALA A 69 -5.53 0.44 14.30
C ALA A 69 -5.27 1.70 13.48
N ALA A 70 -4.67 1.57 12.28
CA ALA A 70 -4.44 2.69 11.37
C ALA A 70 -5.74 3.41 11.00
N ALA A 71 -6.83 2.67 10.74
CA ALA A 71 -8.15 3.23 10.50
C ALA A 71 -8.70 4.00 11.71
N VAL A 72 -8.59 3.42 12.90
CA VAL A 72 -9.06 4.05 14.14
C VAL A 72 -8.28 5.34 14.42
N VAL A 73 -6.95 5.28 14.32
CA VAL A 73 -6.07 6.44 14.50
C VAL A 73 -6.36 7.51 13.45
N GLY A 74 -6.47 7.14 12.17
CA GLY A 74 -6.79 8.07 11.09
C GLY A 74 -8.13 8.78 11.31
N LYS A 75 -9.17 8.05 11.73
CA LYS A 75 -10.47 8.63 12.10
C LYS A 75 -10.38 9.54 13.32
N LEU A 76 -9.63 9.14 14.35
CA LEU A 76 -9.49 9.90 15.58
C LEU A 76 -8.76 11.23 15.31
N LEU A 77 -7.62 11.19 14.61
CA LEU A 77 -6.89 12.38 14.19
C LEU A 77 -7.76 13.28 13.31
N SER A 78 -8.50 12.70 12.36
CA SER A 78 -9.43 13.48 11.53
C SER A 78 -10.47 14.23 12.35
N ARG A 79 -10.96 13.64 13.45
CA ARG A 79 -11.91 14.29 14.36
C ARG A 79 -11.24 15.34 15.26
N ILE A 80 -10.11 15.01 15.87
CA ILE A 80 -9.37 15.91 16.78
C ILE A 80 -8.96 17.18 16.02
N PHE A 81 -8.39 17.02 14.83
CA PHE A 81 -7.93 18.13 13.99
C PHE A 81 -9.02 18.70 13.07
N ARG A 82 -10.26 18.21 13.17
CA ARG A 82 -11.41 18.66 12.35
C ARG A 82 -11.10 18.69 10.85
N LEU A 83 -10.40 17.67 10.35
CA LEU A 83 -10.00 17.58 8.96
C LEU A 83 -11.23 17.42 8.05
N ALA A 84 -11.20 18.09 6.90
CA ALA A 84 -12.18 17.86 5.85
C ALA A 84 -12.21 16.36 5.46
N PRO A 85 -13.38 15.79 5.11
CA PRO A 85 -13.51 14.37 4.75
C PRO A 85 -12.46 13.85 3.76
N PRO A 86 -12.12 14.52 2.64
CA PRO A 86 -11.09 14.03 1.74
C PRO A 86 -9.70 13.98 2.39
N VAL A 87 -9.33 14.97 3.20
CA VAL A 87 -8.02 15.02 3.89
C VAL A 87 -7.92 13.91 4.95
N GLY A 88 -8.99 13.71 5.72
CA GLY A 88 -9.03 12.64 6.72
C GLY A 88 -8.95 11.24 6.11
N ARG A 89 -9.56 11.04 4.94
CA ARG A 89 -9.41 9.79 4.16
C ARG A 89 -7.96 9.62 3.74
N THR A 90 -7.35 10.61 3.10
CA THR A 90 -5.95 10.55 2.67
C THR A 90 -5.03 10.21 3.84
N LEU A 91 -5.18 10.88 4.98
CA LEU A 91 -4.42 10.56 6.20
C LEU A 91 -4.58 9.09 6.62
N THR A 92 -5.81 8.59 6.62
CA THR A 92 -6.11 7.20 6.99
C THR A 92 -5.47 6.19 6.03
N PHE A 93 -5.54 6.45 4.72
CA PHE A 93 -4.87 5.63 3.71
C PHE A 93 -3.35 5.68 3.90
N SER A 94 -2.76 6.86 4.07
CA SER A 94 -1.32 7.02 4.29
C SER A 94 -0.83 6.32 5.56
N LEU A 95 -1.61 6.29 6.64
CA LEU A 95 -1.26 5.53 7.85
C LEU A 95 -1.33 4.02 7.62
N GLY A 96 -2.30 3.56 6.82
CA GLY A 96 -2.43 2.14 6.47
C GLY A 96 -1.37 1.66 5.48
N THR A 97 -0.87 2.53 4.58
CA THR A 97 0.11 2.16 3.56
C THR A 97 1.54 2.43 4.02
N ARG A 98 2.36 1.39 4.22
CA ARG A 98 3.81 1.51 4.45
C ARG A 98 4.55 0.85 3.31
N ASN A 99 5.53 1.55 2.73
CA ASN A 99 6.45 0.93 1.79
C ASN A 99 7.46 0.03 2.53
N SER A 100 7.03 -1.16 2.88
CA SER A 100 7.82 -2.17 3.61
C SER A 100 9.01 -2.67 2.79
N PHE A 101 8.96 -2.58 1.46
CA PHE A 101 10.06 -2.98 0.58
C PHE A 101 11.31 -2.12 0.75
N VAL A 102 11.20 -0.90 1.29
CA VAL A 102 12.37 -0.11 1.70
C VAL A 102 13.22 -0.85 2.74
N MET A 103 12.63 -1.72 3.55
CA MET A 103 13.33 -2.51 4.57
C MET A 103 13.85 -3.86 4.02
N LEU A 104 13.43 -4.30 2.84
CA LEU A 104 13.83 -5.60 2.28
C LEU A 104 15.36 -5.71 2.09
N PRO A 105 16.09 -4.70 1.55
CA PRO A 105 17.55 -4.78 1.44
C PRO A 105 18.23 -4.96 2.79
N LEU A 106 17.73 -4.29 3.84
CA LEU A 106 18.23 -4.43 5.20
C LEU A 106 17.96 -5.83 5.75
N ALA A 107 16.76 -6.37 5.53
CA ALA A 107 16.40 -7.73 5.96
C ALA A 107 17.26 -8.81 5.30
N LEU A 108 17.62 -8.63 4.02
CA LEU A 108 18.50 -9.55 3.29
C LEU A 108 19.98 -9.42 3.68
N SER A 109 20.37 -8.28 4.25
CA SER A 109 21.73 -8.07 4.77
C SER A 109 21.97 -8.68 6.16
N LEU A 110 20.89 -9.10 6.85
CA LEU A 110 20.98 -9.71 8.18
C LEU A 110 21.46 -11.17 8.11
N PRO A 111 22.09 -11.69 9.19
CA PRO A 111 22.49 -13.09 9.29
C PRO A 111 21.32 -14.07 9.10
N ASP A 112 21.62 -15.29 8.68
CA ASP A 112 20.66 -16.32 8.28
C ASP A 112 19.51 -16.60 9.26
N ALA A 113 19.75 -16.37 10.56
CA ALA A 113 18.74 -16.45 11.61
C ALA A 113 17.52 -15.53 11.39
N TRP A 114 17.66 -14.47 10.58
CA TRP A 114 16.64 -13.44 10.37
C TRP A 114 15.99 -13.49 8.97
N ARG A 115 16.27 -14.49 8.13
CA ARG A 115 15.64 -14.60 6.79
C ARG A 115 14.11 -14.63 6.82
N ALA A 116 13.51 -15.03 7.94
CA ALA A 116 12.06 -14.96 8.14
C ALA A 116 11.51 -13.53 8.01
N ALA A 117 12.31 -12.50 8.33
CA ALA A 117 11.91 -11.10 8.19
C ALA A 117 11.60 -10.71 6.74
N ALA A 118 12.37 -11.21 5.77
CA ALA A 118 12.09 -10.98 4.34
C ALA A 118 10.74 -11.55 3.92
N VAL A 119 10.41 -12.76 4.39
CA VAL A 119 9.11 -13.40 4.14
C VAL A 119 7.97 -12.59 4.76
N VAL A 120 8.16 -12.12 6.00
CA VAL A 120 7.17 -11.27 6.69
C VAL A 120 6.96 -9.94 5.95
N ILE A 121 8.03 -9.29 5.45
CA ILE A 121 7.94 -8.06 4.67
C ILE A 121 7.10 -8.26 3.41
N VAL A 122 7.39 -9.32 2.64
CA VAL A 122 6.62 -9.64 1.44
C VAL A 122 5.17 -9.92 1.80
N PHE A 123 4.92 -10.75 2.82
CA PHE A 123 3.58 -11.12 3.26
C PHE A 123 2.77 -9.91 3.76
N GLN A 124 3.40 -9.00 4.51
CA GLN A 124 2.80 -7.72 4.92
C GLN A 124 2.33 -6.92 3.72
N SER A 125 3.19 -6.74 2.69
CA SER A 125 2.83 -5.95 1.51
C SER A 125 1.56 -6.46 0.83
N LEU A 126 1.32 -7.77 0.88
CA LEU A 126 0.11 -8.38 0.32
C LEU A 126 -1.11 -8.07 1.15
N ILE A 127 -1.01 -8.28 2.46
CA ILE A 127 -2.10 -7.98 3.39
C ILE A 127 -2.49 -6.51 3.29
N GLU A 128 -1.49 -5.62 3.23
CA GLU A 128 -1.69 -4.19 3.04
C GLU A 128 -2.41 -3.90 1.73
N LEU A 129 -1.97 -4.51 0.62
CA LEU A 129 -2.56 -4.32 -0.70
C LEU A 129 -4.04 -4.75 -0.74
N PHE A 130 -4.37 -5.92 -0.19
CA PHE A 130 -5.77 -6.36 -0.04
C PHE A 130 -6.54 -5.45 0.92
N GLY A 131 -5.92 -5.05 2.03
CA GLY A 131 -6.46 -4.10 2.99
C GLY A 131 -6.84 -2.77 2.34
N MET A 132 -6.03 -2.28 1.40
CA MET A 132 -6.29 -1.06 0.66
C MET A 132 -7.51 -1.18 -0.26
N VAL A 133 -7.70 -2.33 -0.91
CA VAL A 133 -8.93 -2.60 -1.70
C VAL A 133 -10.17 -2.54 -0.80
N ILE A 134 -10.08 -3.10 0.41
CA ILE A 134 -11.17 -3.02 1.40
C ILE A 134 -11.39 -1.57 1.86
N TYR A 135 -10.31 -0.84 2.15
CA TYR A 135 -10.36 0.56 2.56
C TYR A 135 -11.04 1.46 1.51
N LEU A 136 -10.81 1.24 0.21
CA LEU A 136 -11.46 1.99 -0.88
C LEU A 136 -12.99 1.98 -0.74
N ARG A 137 -13.56 0.86 -0.30
CA ARG A 137 -15.01 0.74 -0.12
C ARG A 137 -15.46 1.14 1.29
N TRP A 138 -14.68 0.80 2.31
CA TRP A 138 -15.10 0.95 3.71
C TRP A 138 -14.87 2.36 4.26
N VAL A 139 -13.72 2.98 3.98
CA VAL A 139 -13.33 4.27 4.55
C VAL A 139 -14.31 5.39 4.14
N PRO A 140 -14.66 5.58 2.85
CA PRO A 140 -15.58 6.64 2.43
C PRO A 140 -17.02 6.41 2.90
N ARG A 141 -17.47 5.14 2.97
CA ARG A 141 -18.87 4.79 3.24
C ARG A 141 -19.21 4.69 4.73
N ARG A 142 -18.24 4.31 5.57
CA ARG A 142 -18.48 3.96 6.98
C ARG A 142 -17.59 4.73 7.95
N LEU A 143 -16.34 5.03 7.59
CA LEU A 143 -15.37 5.61 8.52
C LEU A 143 -15.40 7.15 8.52
N ILE A 144 -15.27 7.74 7.33
CA ILE A 144 -15.21 9.19 7.09
C ILE A 144 -16.14 9.52 5.91
N ARG A 145 -17.41 9.79 6.25
CA ARG A 145 -18.45 10.11 5.27
C ARG A 145 -18.31 11.55 4.78
N GLU A 146 -18.66 11.76 3.51
CA GLU A 146 -18.95 13.13 3.04
C GLU A 146 -20.21 13.61 3.75
N TYR A 147 -20.19 14.86 4.21
CA TYR A 147 -21.43 15.54 4.55
C TYR A 147 -22.17 15.74 3.23
N GLY A 148 -23.32 15.07 3.09
CA GLY A 148 -24.30 15.36 2.04
C GLY A 148 -25.07 16.62 2.39
#